data_AF-X0TQR4-F1
#
_entry.id   AF-X0TQR4-F1
#
_cell.length_a   1.000
_cell.length_b   1.000
_cell.length_c   1.000
_cell.angle_alpha   90.00
_cell.angle_beta   90.00
_cell.angle_gamma   90.00
#
_symmetry.space_group_name_H-M   'P 1'
#
loop_
_entity.id
_entity.type
_entity.pdbx_description
1 polymer ?
#
loop_
_entity_poly.entity_id
_entity_poly.type
_entity_poly.pdbx_seq_one_letter_code
_entity_poly.pdbx_strand_id
1 'polypeptide(L)'
;PKGIIKQCEFFLYSKKDREAVEKCLKKGHRYPEVTGWIRAKKNDFQLVKEMGLKETGILTSCSDYHIFLKLNKNRKTAMEGYLDVVRAALEAGIKPRCHLEDLTRADIYGFVLPFVQALMKLSEESGIPIKVRLCDTLGYGIPYPGAALPRSVPKLIYTLVHEGGIPKEKLEWHGHNDFHKVLINASTAWLYGCAAANGTLLGYGERTGNPPIEGLVMEYIGLKGTTDGMDTTVITEIAEYFRKEIGAVIPPNYPFAGSSFNTTRAGIHADGIFKNEEIYNIFDTTKLLNRPLRVTVTDKS
;
A
#
# COMPACT_ATOMS: atom_id res chain seq x y z
N PRO A 1 -8.51 17.61 5.96
CA PRO A 1 -7.69 16.38 5.84
C PRO A 1 -6.19 16.67 5.94
N LYS A 2 -5.51 16.13 6.96
CA LYS A 2 -4.06 16.29 7.19
C LYS A 2 -3.17 15.41 6.30
N GLY A 3 -3.73 14.84 5.22
CA GLY A 3 -2.99 14.06 4.23
C GLY A 3 -2.52 12.71 4.74
N ILE A 4 -3.34 11.97 5.49
CA ILE A 4 -3.01 10.59 5.91
C ILE A 4 -2.92 9.66 4.70
N ILE A 5 -3.89 9.73 3.78
CA ILE A 5 -3.77 9.16 2.45
C ILE A 5 -2.98 10.15 1.59
N LYS A 6 -1.66 9.94 1.53
CA LYS A 6 -0.70 10.91 0.99
C LYS A 6 -0.65 10.92 -0.54
N GLN A 7 -0.77 9.78 -1.19
CA GLN A 7 -0.47 9.64 -2.62
C GLN A 7 -1.40 8.63 -3.30
N CYS A 8 -1.64 8.83 -4.59
CA CYS A 8 -2.31 7.90 -5.48
C CYS A 8 -1.46 7.71 -6.74
N GLU A 9 -1.33 6.47 -7.19
CA GLU A 9 -0.39 6.09 -8.24
C GLU A 9 -1.15 5.64 -9.49
N PHE A 10 -0.72 6.12 -10.65
CA PHE A 10 -1.33 5.82 -11.94
C PHE A 10 -0.29 5.29 -12.91
N PHE A 11 -0.67 4.24 -13.65
CA PHE A 11 0.10 3.82 -14.82
C PHE A 11 -0.05 4.84 -15.94
N LEU A 12 1.01 5.17 -16.68
CA LEU A 12 0.93 6.17 -17.77
C LEU A 12 0.84 5.55 -19.17
N TYR A 13 0.48 4.27 -19.25
CA TYR A 13 0.64 3.46 -20.47
C TYR A 13 -0.39 3.80 -21.55
N SER A 14 -1.67 3.83 -21.19
CA SER A 14 -2.74 4.08 -22.16
C SER A 14 -3.18 5.55 -22.17
N LYS A 15 -3.85 5.95 -23.25
CA LYS A 15 -4.48 7.28 -23.33
C LYS A 15 -5.51 7.45 -22.21
N LYS A 16 -6.28 6.41 -21.90
CA LYS A 16 -7.29 6.42 -20.84
C LYS A 16 -6.68 6.68 -19.47
N ASP A 17 -5.52 6.09 -19.18
CA ASP A 17 -4.85 6.32 -17.89
C ASP A 17 -4.33 7.75 -17.77
N ARG A 18 -3.79 8.30 -18.87
CA ARG A 18 -3.36 9.70 -18.93
C ARG A 18 -4.54 10.68 -18.77
N GLU A 19 -5.67 10.41 -19.42
CA GLU A 19 -6.91 11.17 -19.22
C GLU A 19 -7.40 11.10 -17.76
N ALA A 20 -7.24 9.96 -17.08
CA ALA A 20 -7.56 9.84 -15.65
C ALA A 20 -6.64 10.73 -14.79
N VAL A 21 -5.33 10.71 -15.05
CA VAL A 21 -4.36 11.59 -14.37
C VAL A 21 -4.72 13.07 -14.57
N GLU A 22 -5.01 13.49 -15.81
CA GLU A 22 -5.42 14.88 -16.10
C GLU A 22 -6.68 15.26 -15.32
N LYS A 23 -7.69 14.38 -15.28
CA LYS A 23 -8.93 14.61 -14.52
C LYS A 23 -8.66 14.73 -13.03
N CYS A 24 -7.78 13.91 -12.47
CA CYS A 24 -7.38 13.97 -11.06
C CYS A 24 -6.62 15.25 -10.74
N LEU A 25 -5.64 15.65 -11.57
CA LEU A 25 -4.88 16.88 -11.38
C LEU A 25 -5.77 18.13 -11.47
N LYS A 26 -6.74 18.16 -12.40
CA LYS A 26 -7.72 19.25 -12.54
C LYS A 26 -8.60 19.47 -11.30
N LYS A 27 -8.71 18.49 -10.39
CA LYS A 27 -9.41 18.68 -9.11
C LYS A 27 -8.67 19.62 -8.15
N GLY A 28 -7.38 19.86 -8.36
CA GLY A 28 -6.59 20.80 -7.55
C GLY A 28 -6.43 20.40 -6.08
N HIS A 29 -6.61 19.12 -5.75
CA HIS A 29 -6.47 18.65 -4.38
C HIS A 29 -4.98 18.60 -3.96
N ARG A 30 -4.70 18.99 -2.71
CA ARG A 30 -3.38 18.83 -2.11
C ARG A 30 -3.03 17.37 -1.85
N TYR A 31 -4.02 16.57 -1.44
CA TYR A 31 -3.88 15.14 -1.18
C TYR A 31 -5.09 14.37 -1.73
N PRO A 32 -4.90 13.10 -2.15
CA PRO A 32 -3.59 12.47 -2.37
C PRO A 32 -2.82 13.13 -3.52
N GLU A 33 -1.49 13.21 -3.40
CA GLU A 33 -0.62 13.64 -4.50
C GLU A 33 -0.64 12.58 -5.60
N VAL A 34 -0.88 13.02 -6.84
CA VAL A 34 -0.86 12.14 -8.01
C VAL A 34 0.58 11.81 -8.39
N THR A 35 0.93 10.53 -8.42
CA THR A 35 2.23 10.02 -8.87
C THR A 35 2.09 9.05 -10.04
N GLY A 36 3.18 8.88 -10.79
CA GLY A 36 3.19 8.02 -11.97
C GLY A 36 3.80 6.65 -11.70
N TRP A 37 3.52 5.73 -12.62
CA TRP A 37 4.29 4.50 -12.82
C TRP A 37 4.60 4.36 -14.30
N ILE A 38 5.88 4.13 -14.61
CA ILE A 38 6.35 3.97 -15.98
C ILE A 38 7.15 2.68 -16.16
N ARG A 39 7.43 2.33 -17.41
CA ARG A 39 8.42 1.30 -17.70
C ARG A 39 9.80 1.92 -17.59
N ALA A 40 10.80 1.08 -17.33
CA ALA A 40 12.19 1.47 -17.18
C ALA A 40 12.85 1.83 -18.54
N LYS A 41 12.32 2.82 -19.26
CA LYS A 41 12.85 3.32 -20.54
C LYS A 41 13.07 4.84 -20.44
N LYS A 42 14.21 5.33 -20.94
CA LYS A 42 14.58 6.76 -20.85
C LYS A 42 13.50 7.71 -21.40
N ASN A 43 12.85 7.35 -22.50
CA ASN A 43 11.82 8.18 -23.12
C ASN A 43 10.54 8.28 -22.27
N ASP A 44 10.29 7.34 -21.34
CA ASP A 44 9.07 7.35 -20.53
C ASP A 44 9.13 8.46 -19.44
N PHE A 45 10.31 8.99 -19.07
CA PHE A 45 10.42 10.12 -18.12
C PHE A 45 9.96 11.44 -18.72
N GLN A 46 10.11 11.63 -20.03
CA GLN A 46 9.58 12.79 -20.72
C GLN A 46 8.06 12.85 -20.58
N LEU A 47 7.39 11.69 -20.65
CA LEU A 47 5.95 11.60 -20.43
C LEU A 47 5.56 11.98 -18.99
N VAL A 48 6.31 11.53 -17.98
CA VAL A 48 6.08 11.92 -16.57
C VAL A 48 6.12 13.45 -16.42
N LYS A 49 7.09 14.09 -17.07
CA LYS A 49 7.27 15.54 -17.05
C LYS A 49 6.16 16.28 -17.78
N GLU A 50 5.77 15.81 -18.96
CA GLU A 50 4.65 16.36 -19.74
C GLU A 50 3.33 16.31 -18.98
N MET A 51 3.12 15.24 -18.20
CA MET A 51 1.95 15.08 -17.32
C MET A 51 2.05 15.92 -16.04
N GLY A 52 3.14 16.67 -15.82
CA GLY A 52 3.35 17.53 -14.65
C GLY A 52 3.61 16.77 -13.34
N LEU A 53 4.00 15.49 -13.42
CA LEU A 53 4.24 14.67 -12.24
C LEU A 53 5.68 14.83 -11.73
N LYS A 54 5.85 14.83 -10.40
CA LYS A 54 7.15 15.04 -9.74
C LYS A 54 7.85 13.76 -9.32
N GLU A 55 7.12 12.65 -9.33
CA GLU A 55 7.57 11.37 -8.78
C GLU A 55 7.02 10.22 -9.63
N THR A 56 7.85 9.22 -9.91
CA THR A 56 7.44 8.02 -10.64
C THR A 56 8.00 6.74 -10.06
N GLY A 57 7.21 5.68 -10.13
CA GLY A 57 7.62 4.33 -9.82
C GLY A 57 8.48 3.69 -10.91
N ILE A 58 9.52 2.98 -10.47
CA ILE A 58 10.41 2.16 -11.30
C ILE A 58 10.44 0.75 -10.72
N LEU A 59 10.13 -0.25 -11.55
CA LEU A 59 10.20 -1.66 -11.17
C LEU A 59 11.66 -2.14 -11.14
N THR A 60 12.12 -2.64 -10.00
CA THR A 60 13.48 -3.16 -9.80
C THR A 60 13.40 -4.54 -9.15
N SER A 61 13.36 -5.60 -9.95
CA SER A 61 13.19 -6.98 -9.47
C SER A 61 14.42 -7.47 -8.71
N CYS A 62 14.19 -7.99 -7.50
CA CYS A 62 15.25 -8.32 -6.55
C CYS A 62 15.49 -9.81 -6.34
N SER A 63 14.50 -10.67 -6.56
CA SER A 63 14.71 -12.11 -6.33
C SER A 63 15.48 -12.76 -7.47
N ASP A 64 16.22 -13.81 -7.13
CA ASP A 64 16.98 -14.59 -8.11
C ASP A 64 16.06 -15.23 -9.17
N TYR A 65 14.82 -15.58 -8.81
CA TYR A 65 13.82 -16.02 -9.78
C TYR A 65 13.58 -14.94 -10.84
N HIS A 66 13.44 -13.68 -10.44
CA HIS A 66 13.20 -12.61 -11.38
C HIS A 66 14.46 -12.24 -12.15
N ILE A 67 15.61 -12.14 -11.48
CA ILE A 67 16.87 -11.74 -12.10
C ILE A 67 17.32 -12.78 -13.13
N PHE A 68 17.41 -14.05 -12.73
CA PHE A 68 17.98 -15.09 -13.57
C PHE A 68 16.94 -15.71 -14.52
N LEU A 69 15.69 -15.92 -14.09
CA LEU A 69 14.71 -16.65 -14.92
C LEU A 69 13.76 -15.73 -15.70
N LYS A 70 13.27 -14.63 -15.10
CA LYS A 70 12.38 -13.68 -15.80
C LYS A 70 13.15 -12.73 -16.72
N LEU A 71 14.26 -12.17 -16.23
CA LEU A 71 15.03 -11.17 -16.94
C LEU A 71 16.19 -11.75 -17.75
N ASN A 72 16.57 -13.01 -17.52
CA ASN A 72 17.73 -13.66 -18.14
C ASN A 72 19.02 -12.83 -17.97
N LYS A 73 19.23 -12.27 -16.77
CA LYS A 73 20.40 -11.47 -16.41
C LYS A 73 21.11 -12.08 -15.21
N ASN A 74 22.35 -11.66 -14.99
CA ASN A 74 22.99 -11.82 -13.68
C ASN A 74 22.70 -10.61 -12.79
N ARG A 75 22.96 -10.75 -11.48
CA ARG A 75 22.74 -9.69 -10.48
C ARG A 75 23.43 -8.37 -10.83
N LYS A 76 24.69 -8.40 -11.28
CA LYS A 76 25.45 -7.19 -11.64
C LYS A 76 24.78 -6.44 -12.79
N THR A 77 24.50 -7.12 -13.90
CA THR A 77 23.88 -6.52 -15.09
C THR A 77 22.44 -6.06 -14.82
N ALA A 78 21.71 -6.73 -13.93
CA ALA A 78 20.39 -6.27 -13.49
C ALA A 78 20.49 -4.96 -12.69
N MET A 79 21.39 -4.91 -11.69
CA MET A 79 21.62 -3.74 -10.85
C MET A 79 22.08 -2.53 -11.67
N GLU A 80 23.06 -2.69 -12.56
CA GLU A 80 23.55 -1.63 -13.44
C GLU A 80 22.42 -1.04 -14.28
N GLY A 81 21.59 -1.90 -14.89
CA GLY A 81 20.44 -1.45 -15.67
C GLY A 81 19.39 -0.69 -14.84
N TYR A 82 19.15 -1.09 -13.59
CA TYR A 82 18.25 -0.34 -12.70
C TYR A 82 18.85 1.03 -12.33
N LEU A 83 20.14 1.08 -11.99
CA LEU A 83 20.82 2.32 -11.64
C LEU A 83 20.86 3.30 -12.82
N ASP A 84 21.03 2.84 -14.06
CA ASP A 84 20.97 3.69 -15.25
C ASP A 84 19.61 4.36 -15.44
N VAL A 85 18.54 3.62 -15.18
CA VAL A 85 17.17 4.14 -15.25
C VAL A 85 16.93 5.16 -14.14
N VAL A 86 17.43 4.88 -12.93
CA VAL A 86 17.36 5.81 -11.80
C VAL A 86 18.13 7.09 -12.11
N ARG A 87 19.35 7.02 -12.65
CA ARG A 87 20.12 8.20 -13.07
C ARG A 87 19.36 9.04 -14.09
N ALA A 88 18.76 8.40 -15.09
CA ALA A 88 17.94 9.10 -16.08
C ALA A 88 16.72 9.82 -15.45
N ALA A 89 16.11 9.25 -14.41
CA ALA A 89 15.05 9.92 -13.66
C ALA A 89 15.56 11.17 -12.95
N LEU A 90 16.71 11.06 -12.28
CA LEU A 90 17.35 12.15 -11.54
C LEU A 90 17.80 13.28 -12.48
N GLU A 91 18.41 12.96 -13.62
CA GLU A 91 18.78 13.91 -14.67
C GLU A 91 17.55 14.66 -15.23
N ALA A 92 16.40 13.99 -15.30
CA ALA A 92 15.14 14.60 -15.70
C ALA A 92 14.48 15.46 -14.59
N GLY A 93 15.06 15.50 -13.39
CA GLY A 93 14.49 16.18 -12.22
C GLY A 93 13.28 15.47 -11.61
N ILE A 94 13.09 14.18 -11.93
CA ILE A 94 11.98 13.36 -11.44
C ILE A 94 12.44 12.55 -10.25
N LYS A 95 11.66 12.57 -9.18
CA LYS A 95 11.93 11.78 -7.98
C LYS A 95 11.66 10.29 -8.23
N PRO A 96 12.64 9.39 -8.15
CA PRO A 96 12.42 7.98 -8.39
C PRO A 96 11.90 7.28 -7.12
N ARG A 97 10.91 6.41 -7.30
CA ARG A 97 10.46 5.42 -6.32
C ARG A 97 10.83 4.02 -6.83
N CYS A 98 11.85 3.40 -6.23
CA CYS A 98 12.34 2.09 -6.62
C CYS A 98 11.51 0.98 -5.94
N HIS A 99 10.92 0.12 -6.74
CA HIS A 99 10.06 -0.97 -6.28
C HIS A 99 10.87 -2.25 -6.24
N LEU A 100 11.25 -2.69 -5.04
CA LEU A 100 12.01 -3.91 -4.83
C LEU A 100 11.10 -5.12 -5.04
N GLU A 101 10.79 -5.44 -6.30
CA GLU A 101 9.87 -6.52 -6.67
C GLU A 101 10.38 -7.87 -6.15
N ASP A 102 9.48 -8.59 -5.50
CA ASP A 102 9.70 -9.91 -4.92
C ASP A 102 10.81 -9.92 -3.83
N LEU A 103 10.93 -8.82 -3.08
CA LEU A 103 11.90 -8.64 -2.01
C LEU A 103 11.87 -9.77 -0.97
N THR A 104 10.68 -10.27 -0.63
CA THR A 104 10.56 -11.32 0.38
C THR A 104 11.13 -12.66 -0.07
N ARG A 105 11.61 -12.81 -1.30
CA ARG A 105 12.37 -13.98 -1.81
C ARG A 105 13.77 -13.65 -2.26
N ALA A 106 14.23 -12.42 -2.03
CA ALA A 106 15.50 -11.94 -2.54
C ALA A 106 16.67 -12.29 -1.63
N ASP A 107 17.87 -12.28 -2.22
CA ASP A 107 19.11 -12.31 -1.47
C ASP A 107 19.40 -10.90 -0.90
N ILE A 108 19.19 -10.78 0.41
CA ILE A 108 19.26 -9.49 1.10
C ILE A 108 20.70 -8.94 1.09
N TYR A 109 21.68 -9.78 1.40
CA TYR A 109 23.07 -9.35 1.53
C TYR A 109 23.80 -9.36 0.18
N GLY A 110 23.50 -10.32 -0.69
CA GLY A 110 24.17 -10.48 -1.99
C GLY A 110 23.58 -9.67 -3.14
N PHE A 111 22.45 -8.97 -2.94
CA PHE A 111 21.85 -8.12 -3.96
C PHE A 111 21.17 -6.86 -3.40
N VAL A 112 20.22 -7.02 -2.47
CA VAL A 112 19.35 -5.92 -2.04
C VAL A 112 20.16 -4.82 -1.34
N LEU A 113 20.98 -5.16 -0.35
CA LEU A 113 21.78 -4.20 0.41
C LEU A 113 22.76 -3.41 -0.49
N PRO A 114 23.59 -4.05 -1.33
CA PRO A 114 24.43 -3.32 -2.29
C PRO A 114 23.62 -2.40 -3.21
N PHE A 115 22.45 -2.84 -3.66
CA PHE A 115 21.60 -2.04 -4.54
C PHE A 115 21.07 -0.78 -3.82
N VAL A 116 20.50 -0.93 -2.62
CA VAL A 116 19.94 0.22 -1.90
C VAL A 116 21.03 1.21 -1.45
N GLN A 117 22.22 0.73 -1.10
CA GLN A 117 23.35 1.60 -0.78
C GLN A 117 23.78 2.42 -2.01
N ALA A 118 23.80 1.80 -3.20
CA ALA A 118 24.04 2.52 -4.45
C ALA A 118 22.94 3.56 -4.75
N LEU A 119 21.67 3.25 -4.45
CA LEU A 119 20.58 4.23 -4.55
C LEU A 119 20.79 5.40 -3.57
N MET A 120 21.16 5.15 -2.32
CA MET A 120 21.38 6.22 -1.34
C MET A 120 22.52 7.15 -1.76
N LYS A 121 23.61 6.59 -2.30
CA LYS A 121 24.71 7.38 -2.89
C LYS A 121 24.23 8.27 -4.05
N LEU A 122 23.45 7.72 -5.00
CA LEU A 122 22.87 8.52 -6.09
C LEU A 122 21.93 9.61 -5.58
N SER A 123 21.18 9.33 -4.51
CA SER A 123 20.29 10.30 -3.88
C SER A 123 21.08 11.48 -3.29
N GLU A 124 22.20 11.21 -2.63
CA GLU A 124 23.09 12.22 -2.06
C GLU A 124 23.76 13.06 -3.17
N GLU A 125 24.35 12.40 -4.17
CA GLU A 125 25.05 13.07 -5.28
C GLU A 125 24.13 13.98 -6.11
N SER A 126 22.89 13.56 -6.33
CA SER A 126 21.90 14.34 -7.10
C SER A 126 21.17 15.40 -6.28
N GLY A 127 21.17 15.30 -4.95
CA GLY A 127 20.33 16.08 -4.06
C GLY A 127 18.82 15.80 -4.19
N ILE A 128 18.42 14.82 -5.02
CA ILE A 128 17.02 14.43 -5.20
C ILE A 128 16.75 13.18 -4.36
N PRO A 129 15.70 13.18 -3.50
CA PRO A 129 15.44 12.05 -2.61
C PRO A 129 14.95 10.83 -3.37
N ILE A 130 15.58 9.68 -3.19
CA ILE A 130 15.09 8.40 -3.73
C ILE A 130 14.22 7.69 -2.70
N LYS A 131 13.05 7.21 -3.11
CA LYS A 131 12.19 6.36 -2.27
C LYS A 131 12.41 4.88 -2.60
N VAL A 132 12.28 4.03 -1.58
CA VAL A 132 12.37 2.58 -1.73
C VAL A 132 11.10 1.94 -1.20
N ARG A 133 10.41 1.21 -2.07
CA ARG A 133 9.21 0.46 -1.74
C ARG A 133 9.57 -1.03 -1.62
N LEU A 134 9.35 -1.58 -0.44
CA LEU A 134 9.50 -3.00 -0.15
C LEU A 134 8.26 -3.73 -0.69
N CYS A 135 8.44 -4.61 -1.69
CA CYS A 135 7.34 -5.34 -2.30
C CYS A 135 7.31 -6.81 -1.85
N ASP A 136 6.30 -7.17 -1.07
CA ASP A 136 5.92 -8.56 -0.80
C ASP A 136 4.95 -9.05 -1.88
N THR A 137 5.51 -9.24 -3.09
CA THR A 137 4.78 -9.49 -4.34
C THR A 137 3.83 -10.68 -4.27
N LEU A 138 4.18 -11.71 -3.49
CA LEU A 138 3.41 -12.95 -3.35
C LEU A 138 2.87 -13.18 -1.92
N GLY A 139 2.87 -12.16 -1.06
CA GLY A 139 2.24 -12.22 0.26
C GLY A 139 2.94 -13.11 1.29
N TYR A 140 4.23 -13.37 1.12
CA TYR A 140 5.01 -14.26 2.00
C TYR A 140 5.59 -13.57 3.25
N GLY A 141 5.42 -12.27 3.39
CA GLY A 141 5.90 -11.51 4.55
C GLY A 141 5.38 -12.11 5.85
N ILE A 142 6.25 -12.16 6.85
CA ILE A 142 5.93 -12.65 8.19
C ILE A 142 6.15 -11.51 9.19
N PRO A 143 5.13 -11.10 9.96
CA PRO A 143 5.20 -9.90 10.80
C PRO A 143 5.91 -10.16 12.14
N TYR A 144 6.18 -11.43 12.47
CA TYR A 144 6.67 -11.80 13.80
C TYR A 144 8.19 -11.59 13.94
N PRO A 145 8.68 -11.06 15.09
CA PRO A 145 10.11 -10.80 15.31
C PRO A 145 11.03 -12.02 15.14
N GLY A 146 10.52 -13.21 15.47
CA GLY A 146 11.27 -14.48 15.35
C GLY A 146 11.47 -14.97 13.91
N ALA A 147 10.76 -14.42 12.92
CA ALA A 147 10.88 -14.86 11.54
C ALA A 147 12.29 -14.62 10.97
N ALA A 148 12.74 -15.46 10.04
CA ALA A 148 14.02 -15.29 9.36
C ALA A 148 13.92 -14.37 8.13
N LEU A 149 15.03 -13.75 7.74
CA LEU A 149 15.15 -13.13 6.41
C LEU A 149 15.10 -14.22 5.33
N PRO A 150 14.63 -13.92 4.10
CA PRO A 150 14.05 -12.64 3.66
C PRO A 150 12.56 -12.46 3.97
N ARG A 151 11.93 -13.32 4.78
CA ARG A 151 10.47 -13.27 5.05
C ARG A 151 10.07 -12.30 6.16
N SER A 152 10.95 -12.07 7.11
CA SER A 152 10.67 -11.23 8.28
C SER A 152 10.51 -9.75 7.90
N VAL A 153 9.28 -9.23 8.00
CA VAL A 153 8.99 -7.80 7.77
C VAL A 153 9.77 -6.91 8.75
N PRO A 154 9.80 -7.18 10.07
CA PRO A 154 10.62 -6.42 11.01
C PRO A 154 12.10 -6.36 10.63
N LYS A 155 12.71 -7.52 10.33
CA LYS A 155 14.16 -7.58 10.03
C LYS A 155 14.49 -6.94 8.70
N LEU A 156 13.63 -7.07 7.68
CA LEU A 156 13.82 -6.38 6.40
C LEU A 156 13.92 -4.87 6.60
N ILE A 157 12.97 -4.28 7.33
CA ILE A 157 12.94 -2.83 7.56
C ILE A 157 14.14 -2.40 8.40
N TYR A 158 14.43 -3.13 9.48
CA TYR A 158 15.60 -2.87 10.32
C TYR A 158 16.89 -2.87 9.49
N THR A 159 17.14 -3.93 8.72
CA THR A 159 18.33 -4.07 7.87
C THR A 159 18.40 -2.96 6.83
N LEU A 160 17.30 -2.62 6.15
CA LEU A 160 17.30 -1.54 5.15
C LEU A 160 17.55 -0.15 5.74
N VAL A 161 17.07 0.13 6.95
CA VAL A 161 17.32 1.40 7.64
C VAL A 161 18.76 1.46 8.16
N HIS A 162 19.19 0.46 8.92
CA HIS A 162 20.44 0.52 9.68
C HIS A 162 21.67 0.09 8.88
N GLU A 163 21.53 -0.87 7.98
CA GLU A 163 22.64 -1.37 7.15
C GLU A 163 22.56 -0.80 5.71
N GLY A 164 21.34 -0.60 5.20
CA GLY A 164 21.11 0.02 3.89
C GLY A 164 21.20 1.55 3.90
N GLY A 165 21.15 2.17 5.07
CA GLY A 165 21.24 3.63 5.24
C GLY A 165 20.01 4.40 4.76
N ILE A 166 18.88 3.72 4.51
CA ILE A 166 17.69 4.37 3.96
C ILE A 166 16.95 5.13 5.08
N PRO A 167 16.71 6.45 4.94
CA PRO A 167 15.89 7.17 5.90
C PRO A 167 14.47 6.60 5.96
N LYS A 168 13.91 6.48 7.16
CA LYS A 168 12.57 5.92 7.40
C LYS A 168 11.48 6.62 6.58
N GLU A 169 11.62 7.92 6.37
CA GLU A 169 10.73 8.78 5.59
C GLU A 169 10.70 8.45 4.09
N LYS A 170 11.66 7.63 3.62
CA LYS A 170 11.79 7.17 2.23
C LYS A 170 11.37 5.73 2.03
N LEU A 171 10.97 5.03 3.09
CA LEU A 171 10.52 3.64 3.03
C LEU A 171 9.01 3.52 2.90
N GLU A 172 8.59 2.65 2.00
CA GLU A 172 7.20 2.29 1.78
C GLU A 172 7.02 0.77 1.78
N TRP A 173 5.89 0.29 2.28
CA TRP A 173 5.54 -1.14 2.23
C TRP A 173 4.42 -1.40 1.22
N HIS A 174 4.58 -2.44 0.41
CA HIS A 174 3.57 -2.92 -0.53
C HIS A 174 3.47 -4.44 -0.44
N GLY A 175 2.31 -4.96 -0.06
CA GLY A 175 2.13 -6.41 0.09
C GLY A 175 0.91 -6.94 -0.64
N HIS A 176 0.88 -8.26 -0.82
CA HIS A 176 -0.27 -9.00 -1.32
C HIS A 176 -0.83 -9.97 -0.27
N ASN A 177 -2.07 -10.43 -0.48
CA ASN A 177 -2.86 -11.12 0.54
C ASN A 177 -2.94 -12.64 0.44
N ASP A 178 -2.03 -13.26 -0.32
CA ASP A 178 -2.10 -14.69 -0.61
C ASP A 178 -2.07 -15.59 0.66
N PHE A 179 -1.58 -15.05 1.79
CA PHE A 179 -1.49 -15.75 3.06
C PHE A 179 -2.26 -15.07 4.22
N HIS A 180 -3.27 -14.24 3.92
CA HIS A 180 -4.13 -13.54 4.88
C HIS A 180 -3.40 -12.58 5.85
N LYS A 181 -2.17 -12.17 5.53
CA LYS A 181 -1.33 -11.33 6.42
C LYS A 181 -1.17 -9.90 5.90
N VAL A 182 -1.90 -9.51 4.86
CA VAL A 182 -1.60 -8.27 4.12
C VAL A 182 -1.74 -7.01 4.97
N LEU A 183 -2.82 -6.92 5.77
CA LEU A 183 -3.09 -5.78 6.65
C LEU A 183 -2.09 -5.75 7.82
N ILE A 184 -1.86 -6.90 8.46
CA ILE A 184 -0.95 -6.97 9.61
C ILE A 184 0.51 -6.77 9.21
N ASN A 185 0.93 -7.23 8.02
CA ASN A 185 2.27 -6.94 7.49
C ASN A 185 2.45 -5.45 7.22
N ALA A 186 1.44 -4.78 6.63
CA ALA A 186 1.48 -3.34 6.41
C ALA A 186 1.54 -2.54 7.72
N SER A 187 0.75 -2.95 8.73
CA SER A 187 0.74 -2.33 10.05
C SER A 187 2.07 -2.55 10.79
N THR A 188 2.60 -3.76 10.72
CA THR A 188 3.95 -4.09 11.22
C THR A 188 5.01 -3.22 10.55
N ALA A 189 4.89 -3.00 9.23
CA ALA A 189 5.85 -2.18 8.52
C ALA A 189 5.87 -0.73 9.02
N TRP A 190 4.71 -0.14 9.35
CA TRP A 190 4.65 1.16 10.01
C TRP A 190 5.36 1.17 11.36
N LEU A 191 5.08 0.18 12.21
CA LEU A 191 5.67 0.08 13.55
C LEU A 191 7.19 -0.04 13.52
N TYR A 192 7.75 -0.67 12.48
CA TYR A 192 9.20 -0.83 12.31
C TYR A 192 9.88 0.28 11.51
N GLY A 193 9.13 1.23 10.95
CA GLY A 193 9.69 2.48 10.42
C GLY A 193 9.40 2.81 8.96
N CYS A 194 8.57 2.06 8.25
CA CYS A 194 8.06 2.51 6.95
C CYS A 194 7.17 3.75 7.14
N ALA A 195 7.42 4.81 6.37
CA ALA A 195 6.63 6.05 6.43
C ALA A 195 5.30 5.99 5.66
N ALA A 196 5.12 4.97 4.82
CA ALA A 196 3.86 4.69 4.14
C ALA A 196 3.65 3.18 3.98
N ALA A 197 2.39 2.78 3.92
CA ALA A 197 1.96 1.48 3.44
C ALA A 197 1.02 1.73 2.27
N ASN A 198 1.18 0.97 1.19
CA ASN A 198 0.31 1.05 0.04
C ASN A 198 -0.87 0.11 0.22
N GLY A 199 -2.03 0.54 -0.24
CA GLY A 199 -3.25 -0.26 -0.17
C GLY A 199 -4.20 0.13 -1.28
N THR A 200 -5.32 -0.55 -1.31
CA THR A 200 -6.40 -0.32 -2.26
C THR A 200 -7.74 -0.31 -1.54
N LEU A 201 -8.73 0.34 -2.13
CA LEU A 201 -10.09 0.35 -1.58
C LEU A 201 -10.63 -1.08 -1.57
N LEU A 202 -11.14 -1.53 -0.41
CA LEU A 202 -11.69 -2.87 -0.22
C LEU A 202 -10.68 -4.01 -0.48
N GLY A 203 -9.38 -3.69 -0.44
CA GLY A 203 -8.29 -4.65 -0.66
C GLY A 203 -8.20 -5.18 -2.10
N TYR A 204 -8.87 -4.56 -3.07
CA TYR A 204 -8.83 -4.99 -4.48
C TYR A 204 -7.40 -5.00 -5.04
N GLY A 205 -7.06 -5.98 -5.86
CA GLY A 205 -5.72 -6.08 -6.44
C GLY A 205 -5.50 -7.40 -7.15
N GLU A 206 -4.25 -7.71 -7.47
CA GLU A 206 -3.93 -9.00 -8.09
C GLU A 206 -4.26 -10.16 -7.15
N ARG A 207 -4.81 -11.25 -7.71
CA ARG A 207 -5.13 -12.50 -7.03
C ARG A 207 -6.09 -12.30 -5.85
N THR A 208 -5.54 -12.27 -4.63
CA THR A 208 -6.26 -12.14 -3.35
C THR A 208 -6.22 -10.72 -2.80
N GLY A 209 -5.56 -9.80 -3.51
CA GLY A 209 -5.59 -8.38 -3.23
C GLY A 209 -4.40 -7.81 -2.48
N ASN A 210 -4.53 -6.55 -2.08
CA ASN A 210 -3.54 -5.71 -1.39
C ASN A 210 -4.08 -5.28 -0.01
N PRO A 211 -3.32 -4.52 0.83
CA PRO A 211 -3.87 -4.01 2.08
C PRO A 211 -5.15 -3.21 1.86
N PRO A 212 -6.26 -3.53 2.55
CA PRO A 212 -7.46 -2.72 2.49
C PRO A 212 -7.22 -1.34 3.11
N ILE A 213 -7.47 -0.26 2.36
CA ILE A 213 -7.30 1.11 2.86
C ILE A 213 -8.18 1.38 4.07
N GLU A 214 -9.43 0.92 4.06
CA GLU A 214 -10.34 1.06 5.19
C GLU A 214 -9.82 0.32 6.44
N GLY A 215 -9.18 -0.83 6.27
CA GLY A 215 -8.50 -1.52 7.36
C GLY A 215 -7.30 -0.73 7.89
N LEU A 216 -6.49 -0.17 7.00
CA LEU A 216 -5.35 0.69 7.37
C LEU A 216 -5.77 1.97 8.09
N VAL A 217 -6.91 2.56 7.72
CA VAL A 217 -7.50 3.73 8.38
C VAL A 217 -7.93 3.39 9.81
N MET A 218 -8.63 2.26 10.00
CA MET A 218 -9.05 1.81 11.33
C MET A 218 -7.84 1.43 12.20
N GLU A 219 -6.82 0.80 11.62
CA GLU A 219 -5.56 0.51 12.31
C GLU A 219 -4.86 1.81 12.75
N TYR A 220 -4.76 2.81 11.87
CA TYR A 220 -4.20 4.11 12.21
C TYR A 220 -4.93 4.75 13.40
N ILE A 221 -6.27 4.73 13.38
CA ILE A 221 -7.08 5.25 14.49
C ILE A 221 -6.78 4.50 15.78
N GLY A 222 -6.69 3.18 15.75
CA GLY A 222 -6.34 2.36 16.90
C GLY A 222 -4.94 2.67 17.45
N LEU A 223 -3.96 2.87 16.56
CA LEU A 223 -2.58 3.17 16.94
C LEU A 223 -2.39 4.62 17.45
N LYS A 224 -3.15 5.58 16.93
CA LYS A 224 -2.96 7.01 17.21
C LYS A 224 -4.01 7.62 18.16
N GLY A 225 -5.12 6.93 18.38
CA GLY A 225 -6.24 7.43 19.19
C GLY A 225 -7.00 8.59 18.55
N THR A 226 -6.82 8.84 17.25
CA THR A 226 -7.45 9.95 16.53
C THR A 226 -7.66 9.62 15.06
N THR A 227 -8.69 10.19 14.44
CA THR A 227 -8.88 10.13 12.98
C THR A 227 -7.95 11.07 12.22
N ASP A 228 -7.26 11.97 12.94
CA ASP A 228 -6.46 13.04 12.37
C ASP A 228 -7.20 13.86 11.28
N GLY A 229 -8.51 14.03 11.49
CA GLY A 229 -9.41 14.73 10.58
C GLY A 229 -9.77 13.95 9.32
N MET A 230 -9.54 12.63 9.29
CA MET A 230 -10.17 11.74 8.31
C MET A 230 -11.66 11.62 8.62
N ASP A 231 -12.47 11.68 7.57
CA ASP A 231 -13.87 11.29 7.62
C ASP A 231 -13.97 9.81 7.26
N THR A 232 -14.31 8.98 8.24
CA THR A 232 -14.41 7.53 8.07
C THR A 232 -15.77 7.09 7.53
N THR A 233 -16.79 7.95 7.52
CA THR A 233 -18.12 7.56 7.02
C THR A 233 -18.11 7.29 5.52
N VAL A 234 -17.13 7.86 4.80
CA VAL A 234 -16.87 7.59 3.38
C VAL A 234 -16.61 6.10 3.08
N ILE A 235 -16.23 5.28 4.06
CA ILE A 235 -16.06 3.82 3.87
C ILE A 235 -17.38 3.18 3.42
N THR A 236 -18.51 3.61 3.99
CA THR A 236 -19.85 3.14 3.58
C THR A 236 -20.20 3.60 2.16
N GLU A 237 -19.88 4.85 1.82
CA GLU A 237 -20.09 5.40 0.48
C GLU A 237 -19.25 4.68 -0.58
N ILE A 238 -17.99 4.37 -0.27
CA ILE A 238 -17.10 3.57 -1.12
C ILE A 238 -17.70 2.20 -1.38
N ALA A 239 -18.19 1.52 -0.34
CA ALA A 239 -18.83 0.21 -0.49
C ALA A 239 -20.09 0.27 -1.36
N GLU A 240 -20.86 1.36 -1.31
CA GLU A 240 -22.00 1.59 -2.19
C GLU A 240 -21.59 1.87 -3.63
N TYR A 241 -20.62 2.76 -3.83
CA TYR A 241 -20.07 3.08 -5.15
C TYR A 241 -19.51 1.83 -5.83
N PHE A 242 -18.75 1.00 -5.10
CA PHE A 242 -18.22 -0.25 -5.63
C PHE A 242 -19.34 -1.21 -6.07
N ARG A 243 -20.42 -1.33 -5.30
CA ARG A 243 -21.57 -2.17 -5.68
C ARG A 243 -22.34 -1.62 -6.89
N LYS A 244 -22.64 -0.31 -6.89
CA LYS A 244 -23.54 0.33 -7.87
C LYS A 244 -22.84 0.66 -9.19
N GLU A 245 -21.66 1.26 -9.12
CA GLU A 245 -20.96 1.81 -10.29
C GLU A 245 -19.89 0.86 -10.84
N ILE A 246 -19.21 0.12 -9.96
CA ILE A 246 -18.16 -0.83 -10.38
C ILE A 246 -18.71 -2.25 -10.59
N GLY A 247 -19.87 -2.58 -10.01
CA GLY A 247 -20.46 -3.92 -10.07
C GLY A 247 -19.70 -4.95 -9.22
N ALA A 248 -18.96 -4.49 -8.21
CA ALA A 248 -18.19 -5.34 -7.31
C ALA A 248 -19.10 -6.13 -6.36
N VAL A 249 -18.81 -7.43 -6.19
CA VAL A 249 -19.45 -8.28 -5.17
C VAL A 249 -18.66 -8.18 -3.88
N ILE A 250 -19.21 -7.45 -2.90
CA ILE A 250 -18.63 -7.34 -1.55
C ILE A 250 -19.28 -8.42 -0.67
N PRO A 251 -18.50 -9.33 -0.05
CA PRO A 251 -19.04 -10.32 0.87
C PRO A 251 -19.86 -9.67 1.99
N PRO A 252 -21.04 -10.21 2.36
CA PRO A 252 -21.87 -9.63 3.42
C PRO A 252 -21.14 -9.46 4.76
N ASN A 253 -20.21 -10.35 5.07
CA ASN A 253 -19.41 -10.35 6.29
C ASN A 253 -18.04 -9.65 6.13
N TYR A 254 -17.80 -8.92 5.04
CA TYR A 254 -16.55 -8.18 4.85
C TYR A 254 -16.39 -7.10 5.94
N PRO A 255 -15.23 -6.98 6.61
CA PRO A 255 -15.02 -5.99 7.68
C PRO A 255 -15.32 -4.56 7.23
N PHE A 256 -16.05 -3.81 8.07
CA PHE A 256 -16.41 -2.39 7.87
C PHE A 256 -17.38 -2.09 6.70
N ALA A 257 -17.31 -2.83 5.59
CA ALA A 257 -18.05 -2.53 4.36
C ALA A 257 -19.19 -3.53 4.06
N GLY A 258 -19.09 -4.79 4.51
CA GLY A 258 -20.03 -5.86 4.16
C GLY A 258 -21.47 -5.57 4.57
N SER A 259 -22.48 -6.02 3.82
CA SER A 259 -23.90 -5.72 4.11
C SER A 259 -24.37 -6.12 5.53
N SER A 260 -23.73 -7.13 6.12
CA SER A 260 -24.05 -7.76 7.39
C SER A 260 -22.92 -7.71 8.43
N PHE A 261 -21.87 -6.90 8.23
CA PHE A 261 -20.71 -6.89 9.14
C PHE A 261 -21.06 -6.47 10.57
N ASN A 262 -22.07 -5.59 10.73
CA ASN A 262 -22.59 -5.14 12.03
C ASN A 262 -24.06 -5.53 12.21
N THR A 263 -24.37 -6.80 11.92
CA THR A 263 -25.69 -7.38 12.13
C THR A 263 -25.61 -8.51 13.14
N THR A 264 -26.39 -8.44 14.21
CA THR A 264 -26.53 -9.53 15.18
C THR A 264 -27.88 -10.25 15.04
N ARG A 265 -27.96 -11.48 15.56
CA ARG A 265 -29.21 -12.26 15.58
C ARG A 265 -30.02 -11.93 16.84
N ALA A 266 -31.34 -11.95 16.73
CA ALA A 266 -32.24 -11.84 17.88
C ALA A 266 -32.03 -12.98 18.91
N GLY A 267 -32.41 -12.73 20.16
CA GLY A 267 -32.16 -13.61 21.32
C GLY A 267 -31.33 -12.91 22.40
N ILE A 268 -30.44 -13.63 23.08
CA ILE A 268 -29.59 -13.10 24.17
C ILE A 268 -28.81 -11.84 23.74
N HIS A 269 -28.40 -11.76 22.46
CA HIS A 269 -27.69 -10.59 21.96
C HIS A 269 -28.58 -9.34 21.86
N ALA A 270 -29.86 -9.49 21.53
CA ALA A 270 -30.79 -8.36 21.46
C ALA A 270 -31.12 -7.79 22.85
N ASP A 271 -31.28 -8.65 23.86
CA ASP A 271 -31.45 -8.22 25.26
C ASP A 271 -30.22 -7.43 25.76
N GLY A 272 -29.01 -7.90 25.44
CA GLY A 272 -27.79 -7.15 25.76
C GLY A 272 -27.75 -5.78 25.10
N ILE A 273 -28.08 -5.67 23.81
CA ILE A 273 -28.11 -4.39 23.08
C ILE A 273 -29.12 -3.43 23.69
N PHE A 274 -30.30 -3.92 24.10
CA PHE A 274 -31.32 -3.10 24.73
C PHE A 274 -30.85 -2.51 26.06
N LYS A 275 -30.03 -3.25 26.82
CA LYS A 275 -29.42 -2.77 28.07
C LYS A 275 -28.31 -1.77 27.82
N ASN A 276 -27.41 -2.08 26.90
CA ASN A 276 -26.35 -1.19 26.43
C ASN A 276 -25.82 -1.69 25.08
N GLU A 277 -25.86 -0.82 24.07
CA GLU A 277 -25.42 -1.13 22.71
C GLU A 277 -23.96 -1.64 22.68
N GLU A 278 -23.07 -1.12 23.52
CA GLU A 278 -21.66 -1.53 23.58
C GLU A 278 -21.42 -2.98 23.98
N ILE A 279 -22.42 -3.67 24.56
CA ILE A 279 -22.28 -5.08 24.94
C ILE A 279 -22.06 -5.97 23.71
N TYR A 280 -22.70 -5.62 22.58
CA TYR A 280 -22.62 -6.41 21.34
C TYR A 280 -22.36 -5.58 20.07
N ASN A 281 -22.22 -4.26 20.19
CA ASN A 281 -21.72 -3.43 19.09
C ASN A 281 -20.19 -3.45 19.10
N ILE A 282 -19.59 -3.79 17.96
CA ILE A 282 -18.15 -4.02 17.85
C ILE A 282 -17.32 -2.74 18.07
N PHE A 283 -17.89 -1.58 17.76
CA PHE A 283 -17.45 -0.22 18.08
C PHE A 283 -18.58 0.75 17.71
N ASP A 284 -18.46 2.06 17.97
CA ASP A 284 -19.43 3.07 17.54
C ASP A 284 -19.48 3.22 15.99
N THR A 285 -20.21 2.31 15.36
CA THR A 285 -20.36 2.18 13.91
C THR A 285 -21.24 3.28 13.32
N THR A 286 -22.17 3.84 14.09
CA THR A 286 -22.95 5.02 13.69
C THR A 286 -22.01 6.21 13.50
N LYS A 287 -21.15 6.48 14.47
CA LYS A 287 -20.20 7.59 14.39
C LYS A 287 -19.12 7.39 13.34
N LEU A 288 -18.50 6.20 13.29
CA LEU A 288 -17.35 5.97 12.42
C LEU A 288 -17.74 5.63 10.98
N LEU A 289 -18.88 4.99 10.75
CA LEU A 289 -19.24 4.47 9.43
C LEU A 289 -20.58 4.99 8.91
N ASN A 290 -21.28 5.85 9.66
CA ASN A 290 -22.66 6.25 9.38
C ASN A 290 -23.57 5.03 9.15
N ARG A 291 -23.36 3.99 9.98
CA ARG A 291 -23.97 2.69 9.77
C ARG A 291 -24.33 2.02 11.10
N PRO A 292 -25.54 2.24 11.62
CA PRO A 292 -25.94 1.74 12.93
C PRO A 292 -26.00 0.21 12.96
N LEU A 293 -25.87 -0.34 14.17
CA LEU A 293 -26.09 -1.74 14.49
C LEU A 293 -27.47 -2.20 14.02
N ARG A 294 -27.55 -3.41 13.46
CA ARG A 294 -28.81 -4.04 13.04
C ARG A 294 -29.05 -5.33 13.81
N VAL A 295 -30.31 -5.53 14.20
CA VAL A 295 -30.78 -6.80 14.77
C VAL A 295 -31.66 -7.49 13.72
N THR A 296 -31.34 -8.74 13.39
CA THR A 296 -32.17 -9.57 12.51
C THR A 296 -32.91 -10.62 13.33
N VAL A 297 -34.22 -10.72 13.13
CA VAL A 297 -35.08 -11.79 13.68
C VAL A 297 -35.13 -12.94 12.69
N THR A 298 -34.96 -14.18 13.14
CA THR A 298 -35.13 -15.39 12.30
C THR A 298 -36.14 -16.32 12.95
N ASP A 299 -36.73 -17.26 12.21
CA ASP A 299 -37.73 -18.21 12.76
C ASP A 299 -37.20 -19.13 13.89
N LYS A 300 -35.92 -19.02 14.25
CA LYS A 300 -35.25 -19.78 15.30
C LYS A 300 -34.83 -18.94 16.51
N SER A 301 -35.15 -17.64 16.52
CA SER A 301 -34.79 -16.69 17.60
C SER A 301 -35.91 -16.44 18.59
#